data_AF-A0A1F5Z3Y5-F1
#
_entry.id   AF-A0A1F5Z3Y5-F1
#
_cell.length_a   1.000
_cell.length_b   1.000
_cell.length_c   1.000
_cell.angle_alpha   90.00
_cell.angle_beta   90.00
_cell.angle_gamma   90.00
#
_symmetry.space_group_name_H-M   'P 1'
#
loop_
_entity.id
_entity.type
_entity.pdbx_description
1 polymer ?
#
loop_
_entity_poly.entity_id
_entity_poly.type
_entity_poly.pdbx_seq_one_letter_code
_entity_poly.pdbx_strand_id
1 'polypeptide(L)'
;MNAEEVSRRWESGAPSTEKRLEAAQKMKEAGWPVRIRLDPMVPFAGWQRGYSEIIEKLNALEPEMITVGALRASNTLKAHARRNSRDFSIFDMLSIKDPSGFKWRLPKEIQIELFRFAYQRIDRNRITPALCKEDISIWKEVGLEFKGCHCLIGENDEVVTERN
;
A
#
# COMPACT_ATOMS: atom_id res chain seq x y z
N MET A 1 -4.98 -3.21 -3.35
CA MET A 1 -4.61 -3.69 -4.70
C MET A 1 -3.10 -3.78 -4.76
N ASN A 2 -2.54 -4.54 -5.70
CA ASN A 2 -1.10 -4.68 -5.83
C ASN A 2 -0.69 -4.93 -7.29
N ALA A 3 0.61 -4.93 -7.55
CA ALA A 3 1.16 -5.44 -8.80
C ALA A 3 0.69 -6.89 -9.03
N GLU A 4 0.45 -7.26 -10.29
CA GLU A 4 -0.15 -8.56 -10.64
C GLU A 4 0.72 -9.73 -10.16
N GLU A 5 2.04 -9.59 -10.23
CA GLU A 5 3.01 -10.59 -9.76
C GLU A 5 2.88 -10.85 -8.26
N VAL A 6 2.69 -9.78 -7.48
CA VAL A 6 2.52 -9.87 -6.02
C VAL A 6 1.17 -10.50 -5.70
N SER A 7 0.11 -10.06 -6.37
CA SER A 7 -1.24 -10.58 -6.13
C SER A 7 -1.33 -12.07 -6.47
N ARG A 8 -0.83 -12.48 -7.64
CA ARG A 8 -0.84 -13.90 -8.07
C ARG A 8 -0.08 -14.81 -7.11
N ARG A 9 1.05 -14.34 -6.58
CA ARG A 9 1.90 -15.18 -5.73
C ARG A 9 1.42 -15.26 -4.29
N TRP A 10 1.06 -14.14 -3.68
CA TRP A 10 0.85 -14.07 -2.22
C TRP A 10 -0.59 -13.75 -1.79
N GLU A 11 -1.49 -13.39 -2.70
CA GLU A 11 -2.89 -13.09 -2.37
C GLU A 11 -3.86 -14.22 -2.77
N SER A 12 -3.40 -15.47 -2.69
CA SER A 12 -4.20 -16.65 -3.04
C SER A 12 -5.54 -16.69 -2.28
N GLY A 13 -6.64 -16.67 -3.05
CA GLY A 13 -8.01 -16.67 -2.56
C GLY A 13 -8.70 -15.30 -2.60
N ALA A 14 -7.97 -14.23 -2.94
CA ALA A 14 -8.56 -12.92 -3.20
C ALA A 14 -8.87 -12.72 -4.70
N PRO A 15 -9.80 -11.82 -5.08
CA PRO A 15 -10.04 -11.46 -6.47
C PRO A 15 -8.77 -10.92 -7.14
N SER A 16 -8.63 -11.11 -8.46
CA SER A 16 -7.51 -10.55 -9.22
C SER A 16 -7.47 -9.03 -9.14
N THR A 17 -6.29 -8.43 -9.40
CA THR A 17 -6.14 -6.98 -9.43
C THR A 17 -7.12 -6.34 -10.41
N GLU A 18 -7.33 -6.92 -11.58
CA GLU A 18 -8.29 -6.44 -12.58
C GLU A 18 -9.72 -6.40 -12.04
N LYS A 19 -10.20 -7.49 -11.42
CA LYS A 19 -11.56 -7.53 -10.84
C LYS A 19 -11.76 -6.49 -9.73
N ARG A 20 -10.71 -6.19 -8.96
CA ARG A 20 -10.77 -5.14 -7.95
C ARG A 20 -10.84 -3.75 -8.59
N LEU A 21 -10.10 -3.50 -9.68
CA LEU A 21 -10.16 -2.25 -10.45
C LEU A 21 -11.55 -2.05 -11.08
N GLU A 22 -12.12 -3.08 -11.70
CA GLU A 22 -13.50 -3.05 -12.23
C GLU A 22 -14.52 -2.71 -11.13
N ALA A 23 -14.39 -3.33 -9.96
CA ALA A 23 -15.27 -3.02 -8.83
C ALA A 23 -15.10 -1.58 -8.36
N ALA A 24 -13.87 -1.08 -8.28
CA ALA A 24 -13.58 0.31 -7.92
C ALA A 24 -14.18 1.31 -8.94
N GLN A 25 -14.05 1.02 -10.23
CA GLN A 25 -14.63 1.83 -11.30
C GLN A 25 -16.17 1.91 -11.17
N LYS A 26 -16.84 0.77 -10.93
CA LYS A 26 -18.30 0.75 -10.70
C LYS A 26 -18.72 1.56 -9.49
N MET A 27 -17.94 1.51 -8.40
CA MET A 27 -18.21 2.32 -7.21
C MET A 27 -18.09 3.82 -7.52
N LYS A 28 -17.08 4.23 -8.29
CA LYS A 28 -16.92 5.61 -8.74
C LYS A 28 -18.07 6.07 -9.64
N GLU A 29 -18.48 5.26 -10.60
CA GLU A 29 -19.61 5.54 -11.49
C GLU A 29 -20.92 5.69 -10.72
N ALA A 30 -21.06 4.98 -9.61
CA ALA A 30 -22.18 5.11 -8.67
C ALA A 30 -22.06 6.33 -7.72
N GLY A 31 -21.03 7.16 -7.87
CA GLY A 31 -20.83 8.39 -7.11
C GLY A 31 -20.18 8.22 -5.74
N TRP A 32 -19.60 7.05 -5.45
CA TRP A 32 -18.90 6.83 -4.18
C TRP A 32 -17.46 7.32 -4.24
N PRO A 33 -16.95 7.93 -3.15
CA PRO A 33 -15.51 8.15 -3.02
C PRO A 33 -14.79 6.81 -2.88
N VAL A 34 -13.75 6.61 -3.67
CA VAL A 34 -12.95 5.40 -3.74
C VAL A 34 -11.50 5.68 -3.36
N ARG A 35 -11.03 4.97 -2.35
CA ARG A 35 -9.64 5.02 -1.91
C ARG A 35 -8.98 3.69 -2.14
N ILE A 36 -7.76 3.73 -2.66
CA ILE A 36 -6.98 2.53 -2.95
C ILE A 36 -5.80 2.42 -2.00
N ARG A 37 -5.60 1.20 -1.49
CA ARG A 37 -4.38 0.85 -0.77
C ARG A 37 -3.47 0.03 -1.66
N LEU A 38 -2.31 0.58 -2.00
CA LEU A 38 -1.18 -0.12 -2.59
C LEU A 38 -0.25 -0.55 -1.44
N ASP A 39 -0.74 -1.49 -0.64
CA ASP A 39 -0.11 -1.90 0.61
C ASP A 39 -0.30 -3.42 0.81
N PRO A 40 0.77 -4.21 0.96
CA PRO A 40 2.18 -3.79 0.97
C PRO A 40 2.81 -3.74 -0.43
N MET A 41 3.65 -2.75 -0.69
CA MET A 41 4.66 -2.84 -1.73
C MET A 41 5.73 -3.87 -1.34
N VAL A 42 6.13 -4.71 -2.30
CA VAL A 42 7.04 -5.85 -2.12
C VAL A 42 8.13 -5.78 -3.18
N PRO A 43 9.42 -5.79 -2.83
CA PRO A 43 10.50 -5.85 -3.81
C PRO A 43 10.58 -7.25 -4.44
N PHE A 44 10.57 -7.33 -5.76
CA PHE A 44 10.77 -8.55 -6.53
C PHE A 44 11.53 -8.24 -7.83
N ALA A 45 12.07 -9.25 -8.52
CA ALA A 45 12.76 -9.02 -9.78
C ALA A 45 11.79 -8.39 -10.81
N GLY A 46 12.11 -7.18 -11.28
CA GLY A 46 11.25 -6.43 -12.20
C GLY A 46 10.10 -5.66 -11.53
N TRP A 47 10.15 -5.46 -10.20
CA TRP A 47 9.08 -4.76 -9.46
C TRP A 47 8.74 -3.39 -10.03
N GLN A 48 9.72 -2.65 -10.54
CA GLN A 48 9.48 -1.33 -11.14
C GLN A 48 8.44 -1.42 -12.27
N ARG A 49 8.55 -2.43 -13.14
CA ARG A 49 7.60 -2.63 -14.22
C ARG A 49 6.21 -2.96 -13.68
N GLY A 50 6.08 -3.96 -12.81
CA GLY A 50 4.79 -4.37 -12.25
C GLY A 50 4.10 -3.23 -11.48
N TYR A 51 4.87 -2.42 -10.74
CA TYR A 51 4.34 -1.25 -10.06
C TYR A 51 4.01 -0.08 -11.00
N SER A 52 4.79 0.13 -12.07
CA SER A 52 4.43 1.08 -13.13
C SER A 52 3.07 0.74 -13.74
N GLU A 53 2.86 -0.51 -14.15
CA GLU A 53 1.62 -0.95 -14.81
C GLU A 53 0.38 -0.75 -13.92
N ILE A 54 0.45 -1.10 -12.63
CA ILE A 54 -0.68 -0.87 -11.71
C ILE A 54 -0.89 0.61 -11.41
N ILE A 55 0.17 1.41 -11.25
CA ILE A 55 0.02 2.85 -10.98
C ILE A 55 -0.60 3.57 -12.19
N GLU A 56 -0.26 3.19 -13.42
CA GLU A 56 -0.91 3.73 -14.62
C GLU A 56 -2.43 3.47 -14.61
N LYS A 57 -2.85 2.25 -14.27
CA LYS A 57 -4.26 1.91 -14.12
C LYS A 57 -4.94 2.70 -12.99
N LEU A 58 -4.24 2.90 -11.86
CA LEU A 58 -4.76 3.69 -10.75
C LEU A 58 -4.86 5.18 -11.09
N ASN A 59 -3.92 5.72 -11.87
CA ASN A 59 -4.01 7.09 -12.38
C ASN A 59 -5.23 7.26 -13.30
N ALA A 60 -5.51 6.27 -14.17
CA ALA A 60 -6.70 6.29 -15.01
C ALA A 60 -8.01 6.15 -14.21
N LEU A 61 -7.99 5.40 -13.11
CA LEU A 61 -9.13 5.27 -12.18
C LEU A 61 -9.39 6.58 -11.41
N GLU A 62 -8.37 7.42 -11.20
CA GLU A 62 -8.42 8.68 -10.45
C GLU A 62 -9.06 8.56 -9.04
N PRO A 63 -8.70 7.58 -8.20
CA PRO A 63 -9.24 7.52 -6.84
C PRO A 63 -8.87 8.77 -6.04
N GLU A 64 -9.68 9.15 -5.07
CA GLU A 64 -9.46 10.33 -4.23
C GLU A 64 -8.12 10.24 -3.48
N MET A 65 -7.70 9.01 -3.17
CA MET A 65 -6.47 8.74 -2.46
C MET A 65 -5.85 7.39 -2.83
N ILE A 66 -4.52 7.38 -2.92
CA ILE A 66 -3.71 6.17 -2.93
C ILE A 66 -2.83 6.15 -1.68
N THR A 67 -3.12 5.22 -0.76
CA THR A 67 -2.24 4.96 0.39
C THR A 67 -1.26 3.85 0.03
N VAL A 68 0.03 4.17 0.08
CA VAL A 68 1.14 3.25 -0.17
C VAL A 68 1.71 2.77 1.15
N GLY A 69 1.95 1.47 1.28
CA GLY A 69 2.63 0.89 2.45
C GLY A 69 3.71 -0.07 2.01
N ALA A 70 4.68 -0.35 2.87
CA ALA A 70 5.73 -1.34 2.61
C ALA A 70 5.48 -2.60 3.42
N LEU A 71 5.99 -3.73 2.92
CA LEU A 71 5.87 -5.02 3.59
C LEU A 71 6.36 -4.95 5.04
N ARG A 72 5.50 -5.42 5.94
CA ARG A 72 5.81 -5.63 7.35
C ARG A 72 5.05 -6.82 7.90
N ALA A 73 5.61 -7.47 8.92
CA ALA A 73 5.02 -8.65 9.52
C ALA A 73 5.19 -8.66 11.03
N SER A 74 4.20 -9.16 11.78
CA SER A 74 4.43 -9.49 13.19
C SER A 74 5.38 -10.67 13.33
N ASN A 75 6.02 -10.78 14.50
CA ASN A 75 6.96 -11.85 14.84
C ASN A 75 6.42 -13.27 14.56
N THR A 76 5.10 -13.49 14.65
CA THR A 76 4.49 -14.81 14.49
C THR A 76 4.01 -15.12 13.07
N LEU A 77 3.92 -14.13 12.18
CA LEU A 77 3.18 -14.27 10.92
C LEU A 77 3.82 -15.29 9.96
N LYS A 78 5.15 -15.31 9.87
CA LYS A 78 5.89 -16.33 9.08
C LYS A 78 5.60 -17.75 9.59
N ALA A 79 5.60 -17.94 10.90
CA ALA A 79 5.29 -19.24 11.50
C ALA A 79 3.83 -19.66 11.30
N HIS A 80 2.89 -18.70 11.29
CA HIS A 80 1.49 -18.98 10.95
C HIS A 80 1.32 -19.32 9.47
N ALA A 81 1.94 -18.58 8.56
CA ALA A 81 1.89 -18.86 7.12
C ALA A 81 2.40 -20.28 6.82
N ARG A 82 3.54 -20.66 7.39
CA ARG A 82 4.10 -22.02 7.27
C ARG A 82 3.13 -23.09 7.81
N ARG A 83 2.54 -22.88 8.99
CA ARG A 83 1.58 -23.82 9.59
C ARG A 83 0.31 -24.00 8.77
N ASN A 84 -0.09 -22.98 8.01
CA ASN A 84 -1.26 -23.01 7.15
C ASN A 84 -0.91 -23.32 5.69
N SER A 85 0.28 -23.88 5.42
CA SER A 85 0.74 -24.25 4.07
C SER A 85 0.64 -23.11 3.05
N ARG A 86 0.85 -21.86 3.49
CA ARG A 86 0.92 -20.68 2.63
C ARG A 86 2.37 -20.42 2.22
N ASP A 87 2.58 -19.81 1.05
CA ASP A 87 3.90 -19.28 0.68
C ASP A 87 4.35 -18.25 1.73
N PHE A 88 5.42 -18.57 2.45
CA PHE A 88 6.01 -17.75 3.49
C PHE A 88 7.32 -17.08 3.04
N SER A 89 7.72 -17.22 1.77
CA SER A 89 8.96 -16.65 1.26
C SER A 89 8.94 -15.11 1.25
N ILE A 90 7.75 -14.50 1.21
CA ILE A 90 7.58 -13.05 1.31
C ILE A 90 8.25 -12.48 2.57
N PHE A 91 8.31 -13.26 3.65
CA PHE A 91 8.90 -12.82 4.91
C PHE A 91 10.43 -12.84 4.90
N ASP A 92 11.08 -13.47 3.92
CA ASP A 92 12.55 -13.54 3.83
C ASP A 92 13.19 -12.19 3.46
N MET A 93 12.38 -11.26 2.97
CA MET A 93 12.78 -9.89 2.63
C MET A 93 12.88 -8.97 3.85
N LEU A 94 12.34 -9.41 5.00
CA LEU A 94 12.26 -8.59 6.21
C LEU A 94 13.48 -8.83 7.11
N SER A 95 14.20 -7.77 7.42
CA SER A 95 15.47 -7.86 8.17
C SER A 95 15.61 -6.85 9.31
N ILE A 96 14.76 -5.82 9.35
CA ILE A 96 14.81 -4.76 10.36
C ILE A 96 13.59 -4.85 11.27
N LYS A 97 13.77 -4.62 12.56
CA LYS A 97 12.65 -4.46 13.49
C LYS A 97 12.26 -2.99 13.61
N ASP A 98 10.97 -2.74 13.73
CA ASP A 98 10.48 -1.43 14.15
C ASP A 98 10.93 -1.11 15.59
N PRO A 99 10.87 0.16 16.02
CA PRO A 99 11.30 0.56 17.36
C PRO A 99 10.59 -0.20 18.50
N SER A 100 9.36 -0.65 18.26
CA SER A 100 8.59 -1.44 19.24
C SER A 100 9.07 -2.90 19.37
N GLY A 101 9.84 -3.40 18.40
CA GLY A 101 10.32 -4.77 18.35
C GLY A 101 9.28 -5.82 17.97
N PHE A 102 8.04 -5.41 17.68
CA PHE A 102 6.91 -6.29 17.37
C PHE A 102 6.75 -6.56 15.87
N LYS A 103 7.25 -5.68 15.01
CA LYS A 103 7.11 -5.78 13.56
C LYS A 103 8.47 -5.87 12.87
N TRP A 104 8.61 -6.86 12.01
CA TRP A 104 9.67 -6.91 11.00
C TRP A 104 9.28 -6.05 9.80
N ARG A 105 10.26 -5.36 9.22
CA ARG A 105 10.15 -4.41 8.11
C ARG A 105 11.26 -4.67 7.08
N LEU A 106 11.03 -4.18 5.87
CA LEU A 106 12.08 -4.06 4.86
C LEU A 106 13.18 -3.09 5.34
N PRO A 107 14.42 -3.20 4.82
CA PRO A 107 15.44 -2.15 5.01
C PRO A 107 14.90 -0.77 4.64
N LYS A 108 15.33 0.27 5.37
CA LYS A 108 14.80 1.63 5.22
C LYS A 108 15.02 2.17 3.81
N GLU A 109 16.18 1.88 3.22
CA GLU A 109 16.59 2.31 1.89
C GLU A 109 15.66 1.74 0.82
N ILE A 110 15.28 0.47 0.96
CA ILE A 110 14.33 -0.20 0.07
C ILE A 110 12.93 0.39 0.22
N GLN A 111 12.49 0.70 1.45
CA GLN A 111 11.21 1.38 1.68
C GLN A 111 11.17 2.73 0.96
N ILE A 112 12.21 3.55 1.12
CA ILE A 112 12.33 4.86 0.46
C ILE A 112 12.32 4.70 -1.06
N GLU A 113 13.03 3.71 -1.61
CA GLU A 113 13.07 3.44 -3.05
C GLU A 113 11.68 3.10 -3.60
N LEU A 114 10.97 2.16 -2.96
CA LEU A 114 9.61 1.77 -3.35
C LEU A 114 8.64 2.95 -3.30
N PHE A 115 8.66 3.70 -2.21
CA PHE A 115 7.77 4.85 -2.02
C PHE A 115 8.06 5.97 -3.00
N ARG A 116 9.34 6.35 -3.17
CA ARG A 116 9.74 7.38 -4.12
C ARG A 116 9.35 6.98 -5.55
N PHE A 117 9.54 5.71 -5.91
CA PHE A 117 9.12 5.19 -7.22
C PHE A 117 7.62 5.37 -7.45
N ALA A 118 6.79 5.00 -6.46
CA ALA A 118 5.35 5.12 -6.56
C ALA A 118 4.91 6.59 -6.66
N TYR A 119 5.42 7.45 -5.79
CA TYR A 119 5.01 8.86 -5.73
C TYR A 119 5.43 9.70 -6.92
N GLN A 120 6.54 9.35 -7.57
CA GLN A 120 6.94 9.98 -8.82
C GLN A 120 5.99 9.65 -9.98
N ARG A 121 5.19 8.60 -9.86
CA ARG A 121 4.29 8.11 -10.94
C ARG A 121 2.82 8.34 -10.67
N ILE A 122 2.41 8.48 -9.41
CA ILE A 122 1.03 8.85 -9.07
C ILE A 122 0.75 10.26 -9.57
N ASP A 123 -0.39 10.47 -10.24
CA ASP A 123 -0.84 11.80 -10.66
C ASP A 123 -1.33 12.61 -9.46
N ARG A 124 -0.40 13.31 -8.82
CA ARG A 124 -0.63 14.10 -7.60
C ARG A 124 -1.49 15.34 -7.82
N ASN A 125 -1.83 15.70 -9.06
CA ASN A 125 -2.78 16.78 -9.33
C ASN A 125 -4.23 16.34 -9.12
N ARG A 126 -4.50 15.03 -9.22
CA ARG A 126 -5.84 14.44 -9.13
C ARG A 126 -6.01 13.53 -7.93
N ILE A 127 -4.91 12.91 -7.48
CA ILE A 127 -4.92 11.87 -6.47
C ILE A 127 -4.09 12.31 -5.28
N THR A 128 -4.64 12.16 -4.06
CA THR A 128 -3.87 12.42 -2.84
C THR A 128 -2.99 11.21 -2.49
N PRO A 129 -1.65 11.32 -2.49
CA PRO A 129 -0.78 10.25 -2.01
C PRO A 129 -0.69 10.22 -0.48
N ALA A 130 -0.57 9.03 0.11
CA ALA A 130 -0.38 8.86 1.55
C ALA A 130 0.53 7.66 1.88
N LEU A 131 1.31 7.72 2.96
CA LEU A 131 2.03 6.55 3.49
C LEU A 131 1.27 5.88 4.64
N CYS A 132 1.31 4.55 4.69
CA CYS A 132 0.70 3.78 5.76
C CYS A 132 1.68 3.43 6.89
N LYS A 133 1.49 4.03 8.07
CA LYS A 133 2.18 3.65 9.33
C LYS A 133 3.71 3.74 9.19
N GLU A 134 4.17 4.83 8.58
CA GLU A 134 5.58 5.18 8.39
C GLU A 134 5.98 6.41 9.20
N ASP A 135 7.24 6.43 9.64
CA ASP A 135 7.80 7.51 10.42
C ASP A 135 7.92 8.80 9.61
N ILE A 136 7.72 9.95 10.26
CA ILE A 136 7.83 11.29 9.63
C ILE A 136 9.15 11.47 8.87
N SER A 137 10.23 10.83 9.32
CA SER A 137 11.51 10.85 8.60
C SER A 137 11.39 10.26 7.18
N ILE A 138 10.65 9.17 6.99
CA ILE A 138 10.44 8.56 5.67
C ILE A 138 9.57 9.48 4.80
N TRP A 139 8.54 10.10 5.37
CA TRP A 139 7.72 11.10 4.65
C TRP A 139 8.59 12.22 4.08
N LYS A 140 9.47 12.78 4.91
CA LYS A 140 10.43 13.83 4.49
C LYS A 140 11.36 13.34 3.38
N GLU A 141 11.90 12.14 3.49
CA GLU A 141 12.81 11.54 2.48
C GLU A 141 12.15 11.34 1.11
N VAL A 142 10.83 11.11 1.07
CA VAL A 142 10.08 10.94 -0.18
C VAL A 142 9.42 12.22 -0.67
N GLY A 143 9.66 13.35 0.01
CA GLY A 143 9.12 14.65 -0.37
C GLY A 143 7.62 14.81 -0.11
N LEU A 144 7.09 14.10 0.89
CA LEU A 144 5.71 14.25 1.36
C LEU A 144 5.66 14.91 2.73
N GLU A 145 4.64 15.73 2.94
CA GLU A 145 4.35 16.34 4.23
C GLU A 145 3.42 15.44 5.04
N PHE A 146 3.72 15.26 6.33
CA PHE A 146 2.84 14.53 7.23
C PHE A 146 1.81 15.48 7.88
N LYS A 147 0.54 15.35 7.50
CA LYS A 147 -0.62 16.09 8.00
C LYS A 147 -1.60 15.26 8.86
N GLY A 148 -1.17 14.15 9.48
CA GLY A 148 -2.02 13.33 10.37
C GLY A 148 -2.27 11.89 9.89
N CYS A 149 -3.35 11.24 10.35
CA CYS A 149 -3.66 9.87 9.93
C CYS A 149 -4.31 9.86 8.53
N HIS A 150 -3.50 9.92 7.47
CA HIS A 150 -3.91 10.00 6.06
C HIS A 150 -4.57 8.73 5.49
N CYS A 151 -5.20 7.92 6.34
CA CYS A 151 -6.22 6.97 5.87
C CYS A 151 -7.60 7.64 5.86
N LEU A 152 -7.67 8.97 6.04
CA LEU A 152 -8.86 9.82 6.03
C LEU A 152 -8.65 10.93 4.99
N ILE A 153 -9.71 11.31 4.27
CA ILE A 153 -9.67 12.36 3.23
C ILE A 153 -9.55 13.77 3.86
N GLY A 154 -9.87 13.90 5.15
CA GLY A 154 -9.72 15.12 5.94
C GLY A 154 -9.44 14.83 7.42
N GLU A 155 -9.35 15.89 8.23
CA GLU A 155 -9.14 15.78 9.69
C GLU A 155 -10.35 15.13 10.40
N ASN A 156 -11.55 15.30 9.83
CA ASN A 156 -12.80 14.69 10.27
C ASN A 156 -13.54 14.07 9.07
N ASP A 157 -14.15 12.90 9.26
CA ASP A 157 -15.12 12.35 8.31
C ASP A 157 -16.49 12.94 8.71
N GLU A 158 -17.14 13.72 7.84
CA GLU A 158 -18.45 14.34 8.15
C GLU A 158 -19.51 13.32 8.55
N VAL A 159 -19.32 12.05 8.18
CA VAL A 159 -20.20 10.93 8.54
C VAL A 159 -19.92 10.40 9.96
N VAL A 160 -18.72 10.63 10.48
CA VAL A 160 -18.30 10.21 11.83
C VAL A 160 -18.36 11.41 12.76
N THR A 161 -19.56 11.75 13.22
CA THR A 161 -19.71 12.65 14.37
C THR A 161 -19.10 11.99 15.62
N GLU A 162 -18.60 12.81 16.56
CA GLU A 162 -18.11 12.32 17.85
C GLU A 162 -19.10 11.30 18.44
N ARG A 163 -18.58 10.16 18.87
CA ARG A 163 -19.39 9.22 19.65
C ARG A 163 -19.63 9.85 21.01
N ASN A 164 -20.87 10.26 21.27
CA ASN A 164 -21.36 10.63 22.60
C ASN A 164 -21.03 9.54 23.63
#